data_AF-A0A832WAS9-F1
#
_entry.id   AF-A0A832WAS9-F1
#
_cell.length_a   1.000
_cell.length_b   1.000
_cell.length_c   1.000
_cell.angle_alpha   90.00
_cell.angle_beta   90.00
_cell.angle_gamma   90.00
#
_symmetry.space_group_name_H-M   'P 1'
#
loop_
_entity.id
_entity.type
_entity.pdbx_description
1 polymer ?
#
loop_
_entity_poly.entity_id
_entity_poly.type
_entity_poly.pdbx_seq_one_letter_code
_entity_poly.pdbx_strand_id
1 'polypeptide(L)'
;MLIRKNVSLDEAHLQKLQPLLEKHGGNLSAAIREVIDLASPDPESLRTPEEMAGDLKNRKSSEVREQLIQNGECVMISQQILKWLVKNSSGRLMEEDIVHELLNPYLLTTVPELKEFLNSASKTAGWKIEVSCSFRGEVVPESFTMDFVGGDRDFRELLVEIVCIFLSRWMDLDVEALHRKSNSVTVYLIHFVRHESQSISPGVRKHFGAKDLLYREIERKPDFWVTLAELYTKFNYQRVNLDKSLFEALVAGKLPDITKYFELKADRSLREIPLSELLPLFKYLVVAPQLVNDVEICTEKGKEQIKIRHDYSEESVVLTLIQLFSNVFNAGWHSFTVNYVSELIIFDFSLPDTSERDAVKVSSGLDLE
;
A
#
# COMPACT_ATOMS: atom_id res chain seq x y z
N MET A 1 38.33 54.59 17.26
CA MET A 1 37.67 55.92 17.17
C MET A 1 36.21 55.72 17.55
N LEU A 2 35.69 56.47 18.53
CA LEU A 2 34.29 56.37 18.97
C LEU A 2 33.43 57.33 18.15
N ILE A 3 32.45 56.81 17.39
CA ILE A 3 31.51 57.60 16.58
C ILE A 3 30.17 57.63 17.33
N ARG A 4 29.63 58.83 17.57
CA ARG A 4 28.32 59.01 18.20
C ARG A 4 27.27 59.24 17.12
N LYS A 5 26.19 58.45 17.13
CA LYS A 5 25.03 58.60 16.25
C LYS A 5 23.75 58.57 17.08
N ASN A 6 22.71 59.26 16.61
CA ASN A 6 21.38 59.23 17.21
C ASN A 6 20.50 58.30 16.38
N VAL A 7 19.70 57.46 17.04
CA VAL A 7 18.77 56.51 16.42
C VAL A 7 17.41 56.72 17.07
N SER A 8 16.36 56.79 16.25
CA SER A 8 14.98 56.85 16.73
C SER A 8 14.44 55.42 16.85
N LEU A 9 13.89 55.08 18.02
CA LEU A 9 13.25 53.80 18.30
C LEU A 9 11.87 54.09 18.89
N ASP A 10 10.87 53.27 18.55
CA ASP A 10 9.59 53.33 19.26
C ASP A 10 9.67 52.61 20.62
N GLU A 11 8.66 52.85 21.45
CA GLU A 11 8.58 52.30 22.80
C GLU A 11 8.56 50.77 22.82
N ALA A 12 7.93 50.14 21.82
CA ALA A 12 7.85 48.68 21.72
C ALA A 12 9.22 48.05 21.44
N HIS A 13 10.08 48.70 20.67
CA HIS A 13 11.46 48.27 20.45
C HIS A 13 12.36 48.54 21.66
N LEU A 14 12.13 49.63 22.42
CA LEU A 14 12.83 49.89 23.68
C LEU A 14 12.49 48.84 24.74
N GLN A 15 11.23 48.44 24.87
CA GLN A 15 10.82 47.37 25.80
C GLN A 15 11.52 46.03 25.52
N LYS A 16 11.75 45.69 24.24
CA LYS A 16 12.51 44.48 23.87
C LYS A 16 13.96 44.51 24.34
N LEU A 17 14.55 45.70 24.52
CA LEU A 17 15.92 45.89 25.00
C LEU A 17 16.03 45.98 26.53
N GLN A 18 14.91 46.01 27.24
CA GLN A 18 14.85 46.23 28.69
C GLN A 18 15.69 45.23 29.51
N PRO A 19 15.72 43.92 29.20
CA PRO A 19 16.58 42.98 29.92
C PRO A 19 18.08 43.29 29.79
N LEU A 20 18.50 43.78 28.61
CA LEU A 20 19.89 44.17 28.36
C LEU A 20 20.20 45.54 28.95
N LEU A 21 19.23 46.45 28.99
CA LEU A 21 19.34 47.72 29.68
C LEU A 21 19.56 47.53 31.18
N GLU A 22 18.80 46.64 31.81
CA GLU A 22 18.97 46.28 33.23
C GLU A 22 20.35 45.67 33.49
N LYS A 23 20.79 44.75 32.62
CA LYS A 23 22.13 44.14 32.66
C LYS A 23 23.26 45.18 32.61
N HIS A 24 23.09 46.25 31.83
CA HIS A 24 24.08 47.32 31.66
C HIS A 24 23.79 48.58 32.49
N GLY A 25 22.99 48.48 33.56
CA GLY A 25 22.72 49.59 34.47
C GLY A 25 22.06 50.81 33.81
N GLY A 26 21.18 50.56 32.83
CA GLY A 26 20.47 51.59 32.06
C GLY A 26 21.25 52.16 30.87
N ASN A 27 22.46 51.66 30.57
CA ASN A 27 23.25 52.16 29.46
C ASN A 27 22.81 51.58 28.11
N LEU A 28 21.98 52.34 27.39
CA LEU A 28 21.47 51.96 26.06
C LEU A 28 22.58 51.74 25.03
N SER A 29 23.66 52.50 25.08
CA SER A 29 24.78 52.31 24.14
C SER A 29 25.53 51.00 24.39
N ALA A 30 25.66 50.57 25.65
CA ALA A 30 26.28 49.29 25.98
C ALA A 30 25.36 48.13 25.60
N ALA A 31 24.06 48.25 25.89
CA ALA A 31 23.06 47.26 25.47
C ALA A 31 23.01 47.10 23.95
N ILE A 32 23.00 48.20 23.19
CA ILE A 32 23.01 48.14 21.72
C ILE A 32 24.31 47.54 21.18
N ARG A 33 25.47 47.83 21.77
CA ARG A 33 26.73 47.19 21.36
C ARG A 33 26.72 45.69 21.59
N GLU A 34 26.23 45.23 22.74
CA GLU A 34 26.09 43.79 22.98
C GLU A 34 25.12 43.14 21.98
N VAL A 35 24.01 43.80 21.64
CA VAL A 35 23.10 43.30 20.58
C VAL A 35 23.81 43.25 19.23
N ILE A 36 24.62 44.26 18.89
CA ILE A 36 25.40 44.27 17.64
C ILE A 36 26.45 43.17 17.65
N ASP A 37 27.14 42.93 18.76
CA ASP A 37 28.16 41.88 18.89
C ASP A 37 27.52 40.48 18.83
N LEU A 38 26.31 40.31 19.38
CA LEU A 38 25.54 39.07 19.27
C LEU A 38 24.96 38.85 17.86
N ALA A 39 24.65 39.92 17.15
CA ALA A 39 24.08 39.88 15.79
C ALA A 39 25.13 39.87 14.68
N SER A 40 26.39 40.24 14.97
CA SER A 40 27.48 40.29 14.00
C SER A 40 28.33 39.03 14.09
N PRO A 41 28.30 38.11 13.09
CA PRO A 41 29.37 37.13 12.94
C PRO A 41 30.67 37.80 12.45
N ASP A 42 31.78 37.06 12.55
CA ASP A 42 33.15 37.47 12.19
C ASP A 42 33.22 38.45 10.99
N PRO A 43 34.02 39.53 11.07
CA PRO A 43 34.04 40.62 10.10
C PRO A 43 34.47 40.23 8.67
N GLU A 44 34.80 38.96 8.41
CA GLU A 44 35.09 38.45 7.07
C GLU A 44 33.84 38.06 6.26
N SER A 45 32.65 37.96 6.87
CA SER A 45 31.41 37.68 6.12
C SER A 45 30.52 38.92 6.03
N LEU A 46 30.71 39.73 4.99
CA LEU A 46 29.68 40.69 4.56
C LEU A 46 28.45 39.90 4.06
N ARG A 47 27.46 39.68 4.93
CA ARG A 47 26.18 39.06 4.57
C ARG A 47 25.05 40.09 4.66
N THR A 48 24.02 39.88 3.85
CA THR A 48 22.86 40.77 3.77
C THR A 48 21.88 40.52 4.94
N PRO A 49 21.06 41.51 5.34
CA PRO A 49 20.09 41.37 6.44
C PRO A 49 19.08 40.23 6.29
N GLU A 50 18.73 39.89 5.05
CA GLU A 50 17.80 38.81 4.72
C GLU A 50 18.41 37.42 4.97
N GLU A 51 19.71 37.25 4.67
CA GLU A 51 20.47 36.04 4.98
C GLU A 51 20.60 35.83 6.50
N MET A 52 20.77 36.91 7.26
CA MET A 52 20.85 36.87 8.73
C MET A 52 19.52 36.47 9.38
N ALA A 53 18.38 36.95 8.85
CA ALA A 53 17.06 36.55 9.34
C ALA A 53 16.75 35.06 9.07
N GLY A 54 17.22 34.53 7.93
CA GLY A 54 17.14 33.10 7.61
C GLY A 54 17.95 32.24 8.58
N ASP A 55 19.18 32.65 8.91
CA ASP A 55 20.05 31.92 9.84
C ASP A 55 19.53 31.96 11.28
N LEU A 56 18.94 33.07 11.74
CA LEU A 56 18.29 33.13 13.05
C LEU A 56 17.07 32.20 13.16
N LYS A 57 16.29 32.07 12.09
CA LYS A 57 15.15 31.13 12.03
C LYS A 57 15.64 29.67 12.07
N ASN A 58 16.74 29.38 11.37
CA ASN A 58 17.37 28.06 11.39
C ASN A 58 18.06 27.74 12.74
N ARG A 59 18.64 28.72 13.42
CA ARG A 59 19.19 28.53 14.78
C ARG A 59 18.11 28.19 15.78
N LYS A 60 16.98 28.92 15.75
CA LYS A 60 15.82 28.61 16.60
C LYS A 60 15.25 27.21 16.35
N SER A 61 15.20 26.74 15.10
CA SER A 61 14.74 25.37 14.82
C SER A 61 15.75 24.30 15.24
N SER A 62 17.06 24.59 15.20
CA SER A 62 18.10 23.71 15.73
C SER A 62 18.04 23.60 17.26
N GLU A 63 17.89 24.73 17.96
CA GLU A 63 17.75 24.77 19.42
C GLU A 63 16.50 24.00 19.89
N VAL A 64 15.36 24.18 19.22
CA VAL A 64 14.14 23.41 19.52
C VAL A 64 14.37 21.92 19.28
N ARG A 65 15.01 21.53 18.19
CA ARG A 65 15.32 20.11 17.91
C ARG A 65 16.23 19.51 18.99
N GLU A 66 17.26 20.23 19.41
CA GLU A 66 18.18 19.79 20.46
C GLU A 66 17.45 19.66 21.80
N GLN A 67 16.54 20.57 22.13
CA GLN A 67 15.69 20.47 23.33
C GLN A 67 14.76 19.26 23.28
N LEU A 68 14.11 18.99 22.14
CA LEU A 68 13.25 17.80 21.97
C LEU A 68 14.04 16.49 22.16
N ILE A 69 15.29 16.45 21.67
CA ILE A 69 16.18 15.30 21.88
C ILE A 69 16.58 15.18 23.35
N GLN A 70 16.92 16.30 24.01
CA GLN A 70 17.30 16.31 25.43
C GLN A 70 16.15 15.92 26.36
N ASN A 71 14.92 16.32 26.02
CA ASN A 71 13.71 15.99 26.77
C ASN A 71 13.22 14.55 26.53
N GLY A 72 13.85 13.81 25.62
CA GLY A 72 13.46 12.43 25.27
C GLY A 72 12.23 12.32 24.37
N GLU A 73 11.72 13.45 23.86
CA GLU A 73 10.57 13.50 22.94
C GLU A 73 10.98 13.13 21.49
N CYS A 74 12.26 13.25 21.15
CA CYS A 74 12.82 12.84 19.87
C CYS A 74 14.08 11.97 20.06
N VAL A 75 14.26 11.00 19.16
CA VAL A 75 15.47 10.14 19.15
C VAL A 75 16.24 10.36 17.85
N MET A 76 17.56 10.49 17.98
CA MET A 76 18.45 10.50 16.81
C MET A 76 18.63 9.07 16.30
N ILE A 77 18.14 8.81 15.10
CA ILE A 77 18.28 7.52 14.42
C ILE A 77 19.17 7.66 13.19
N SER A 78 19.97 6.63 12.90
CA SER A 78 20.74 6.61 11.65
C SER A 78 19.79 6.50 10.46
N GLN A 79 20.11 7.19 9.36
CA GLN A 79 19.29 7.15 8.15
C GLN A 79 19.13 5.72 7.60
N GLN A 80 20.15 4.87 7.77
CA GLN A 80 20.11 3.49 7.28
C GLN A 80 19.14 2.62 8.09
N ILE A 81 19.08 2.80 9.41
CA ILE A 81 18.10 2.10 10.24
C ILE A 81 16.68 2.56 9.88
N LEU A 82 16.47 3.88 9.72
CA LEU A 82 15.17 4.41 9.32
C LEU A 82 14.73 3.86 7.96
N LYS A 83 15.62 3.84 6.96
CA LYS A 83 15.35 3.23 5.64
C LYS A 83 14.98 1.76 5.76
N TRP A 84 15.69 1.01 6.59
CA TRP A 84 15.38 -0.39 6.83
C TRP A 84 13.98 -0.55 7.44
N LEU A 85 13.61 0.25 8.45
CA LEU A 85 12.27 0.22 9.04
C LEU A 85 11.18 0.50 8.00
N VAL A 86 11.33 1.55 7.21
CA VAL A 86 10.36 1.95 6.17
C VAL A 86 10.18 0.85 5.11
N LYS A 87 11.27 0.20 4.70
CA LYS A 87 11.19 -0.92 3.75
C LYS A 87 10.44 -2.13 4.33
N ASN A 88 10.64 -2.42 5.61
CA ASN A 88 10.00 -3.56 6.27
C ASN A 88 8.54 -3.30 6.64
N SER A 89 8.13 -2.04 6.81
CA SER A 89 6.74 -1.66 7.00
C SER A 89 5.96 -1.52 5.69
N SER A 90 6.62 -1.54 4.53
CA SER A 90 5.97 -1.35 3.23
C SER A 90 4.84 -2.35 2.99
N GLY A 91 3.67 -1.82 2.63
CA GLY A 91 2.46 -2.60 2.37
C GLY A 91 1.54 -2.76 3.59
N ARG A 92 1.99 -2.38 4.79
CA ARG A 92 1.18 -2.26 6.00
C ARG A 92 0.75 -0.81 6.13
N LEU A 93 -0.55 -0.58 6.34
CA LEU A 93 -1.05 0.77 6.51
C LEU A 93 -0.75 1.28 7.90
N MET A 94 -0.29 2.53 7.98
CA MET A 94 -0.15 3.23 9.25
C MET A 94 -1.51 3.38 9.95
N GLU A 95 -1.52 3.27 11.28
CA GLU A 95 -2.72 3.47 12.08
C GLU A 95 -3.15 4.95 12.06
N GLU A 96 -4.47 5.21 12.03
CA GLU A 96 -5.01 6.57 11.94
C GLU A 96 -4.49 7.47 13.07
N ASP A 97 -4.40 6.96 14.30
CA ASP A 97 -3.93 7.72 15.46
C ASP A 97 -2.48 8.20 15.30
N ILE A 98 -1.61 7.35 14.75
CA ILE A 98 -0.21 7.73 14.46
C ILE A 98 -0.17 8.80 13.37
N VAL A 99 -1.01 8.67 12.33
CA VAL A 99 -1.12 9.69 11.28
C VAL A 99 -1.60 11.04 11.87
N HIS A 100 -2.51 11.03 12.85
CA HIS A 100 -2.98 12.25 13.52
C HIS A 100 -1.90 12.94 14.37
N GLU A 101 -1.02 12.16 15.00
CA GLU A 101 0.14 12.71 15.72
C GLU A 101 1.12 13.39 14.77
N LEU A 102 1.26 12.88 13.53
CA LEU A 102 2.14 13.44 12.51
C LEU A 102 1.51 14.63 11.76
N LEU A 103 0.22 14.53 11.44
CA LEU A 103 -0.56 15.52 10.69
C LEU A 103 -1.81 15.88 11.50
N ASN A 104 -1.76 17.03 12.18
CA ASN A 104 -2.85 17.46 13.04
C ASN A 104 -4.05 17.99 12.23
N PRO A 105 -5.21 17.32 12.25
CA PRO A 105 -6.38 17.71 11.44
C PRO A 105 -7.02 19.03 11.89
N TYR A 106 -6.80 19.46 13.13
CA TYR A 106 -7.31 20.74 13.63
C TYR A 106 -6.48 21.94 13.16
N LEU A 107 -5.23 21.70 12.76
CA LEU A 107 -4.33 22.74 12.23
C LEU A 107 -4.26 22.72 10.70
N LEU A 108 -4.43 21.55 10.10
CA LEU A 108 -4.29 21.32 8.66
C LEU A 108 -5.68 21.10 8.07
N THR A 109 -6.44 22.17 7.92
CA THR A 109 -7.85 22.12 7.46
C THR A 109 -7.98 22.23 5.95
N THR A 110 -6.94 22.75 5.28
CA THR A 110 -6.93 22.92 3.83
C THR A 110 -5.70 22.30 3.17
N VAL A 111 -5.84 21.92 1.90
CA VAL A 111 -4.73 21.39 1.08
C VAL A 111 -3.53 22.34 1.00
N PRO A 112 -3.68 23.67 0.81
CA PRO A 112 -2.54 24.58 0.82
C PRO A 112 -1.79 24.61 2.15
N GLU A 113 -2.50 24.58 3.29
CA GLU A 113 -1.88 24.50 4.62
C GLU A 113 -1.06 23.20 4.76
N LEU A 114 -1.64 22.08 4.33
CA LEU A 114 -0.95 20.79 4.32
C LEU A 114 0.31 20.85 3.44
N LYS A 115 0.23 21.40 2.24
CA LYS A 115 1.38 21.55 1.32
C LYS A 115 2.52 22.34 1.98
N GLU A 116 2.23 23.50 2.58
CA GLU A 116 3.25 24.34 3.22
C GLU A 116 3.86 23.63 4.44
N PHE A 117 3.03 22.95 5.24
CA PHE A 117 3.50 22.12 6.35
C PHE A 117 4.45 21.02 5.87
N LEU A 118 4.06 20.25 4.86
CA LEU A 118 4.86 19.14 4.32
C LEU A 118 6.21 19.61 3.77
N ASN A 119 6.24 20.72 3.03
CA ASN A 119 7.50 21.28 2.52
C ASN A 119 8.41 21.78 3.67
N SER A 120 7.84 22.43 4.68
CA SER A 120 8.58 22.86 5.87
C SER A 120 9.14 21.67 6.67
N ALA A 121 8.32 20.65 6.89
CA ALA A 121 8.69 19.42 7.59
C ALA A 121 9.79 18.66 6.84
N SER A 122 9.63 18.48 5.52
CA SER A 122 10.61 17.83 4.65
C SER A 122 11.97 18.54 4.66
N LYS A 123 11.97 19.89 4.65
CA LYS A 123 13.19 20.69 4.75
C LYS A 123 13.86 20.51 6.11
N THR A 124 13.09 20.55 7.19
CA THR A 124 13.59 20.39 8.57
C THR A 124 14.13 18.98 8.83
N ALA A 125 13.47 17.97 8.30
CA ALA A 125 13.88 16.57 8.39
C ALA A 125 15.04 16.22 7.43
N GLY A 126 15.40 17.11 6.50
CA GLY A 126 16.45 16.88 5.51
C GLY A 126 16.08 15.85 4.45
N TRP A 127 14.79 15.57 4.24
CA TRP A 127 14.31 14.56 3.28
C TRP A 127 14.43 15.03 1.84
N LYS A 128 14.47 16.35 1.61
CA LYS A 128 14.61 16.97 0.28
C LYS A 128 13.50 16.57 -0.69
N ILE A 129 12.29 16.34 -0.16
CA ILE A 129 11.08 16.08 -0.94
C ILE A 129 10.32 17.41 -1.05
N GLU A 130 10.03 17.82 -2.27
CA GLU A 130 9.18 18.97 -2.58
C GLU A 130 7.77 18.49 -2.91
N VAL A 131 6.78 19.17 -2.33
CA VAL A 131 5.35 18.86 -2.52
C VAL A 131 4.69 20.01 -3.25
N SER A 132 4.05 19.71 -4.39
CA SER A 132 3.23 20.65 -5.13
C SER A 132 1.84 20.10 -5.38
N CYS A 133 0.85 20.99 -5.47
CA CYS A 133 -0.54 20.64 -5.68
C CYS A 133 -1.05 21.32 -6.95
N SER A 134 -1.82 20.60 -7.77
CA SER A 134 -2.48 21.20 -8.93
C SER A 134 -3.92 20.72 -9.06
N PHE A 135 -4.81 21.65 -9.41
CA PHE A 135 -6.22 21.39 -9.68
C PHE A 135 -6.39 21.23 -11.19
N ARG A 136 -7.02 20.14 -11.62
CA ARG A 136 -7.40 19.93 -13.02
C ARG A 136 -8.90 20.18 -13.19
N GLY A 137 -9.24 21.32 -13.80
CA GLY A 137 -10.53 21.57 -14.45
C GLY A 137 -11.46 22.58 -13.76
N GLU A 138 -12.30 23.24 -14.56
CA GLU A 138 -13.43 24.11 -14.15
C GLU A 138 -14.75 23.31 -13.96
N VAL A 139 -14.72 21.98 -14.06
CA VAL A 139 -15.91 21.11 -14.07
C VAL A 139 -15.74 19.98 -13.06
N VAL A 140 -16.68 19.89 -12.12
CA VAL A 140 -16.83 18.84 -11.08
C VAL A 140 -16.99 17.44 -11.73
N PRO A 141 -16.40 16.36 -11.19
CA PRO A 141 -15.66 16.29 -9.92
C PRO A 141 -14.23 16.78 -10.08
N GLU A 142 -13.84 17.73 -9.23
CA GLU A 142 -12.51 18.36 -9.24
C GLU A 142 -11.42 17.30 -9.09
N SER A 143 -10.81 16.91 -10.21
CA SER A 143 -9.65 16.03 -10.17
C SER A 143 -8.47 16.80 -9.58
N PHE A 144 -8.03 16.37 -8.40
CA PHE A 144 -6.99 17.02 -7.63
C PHE A 144 -5.71 16.18 -7.71
N THR A 145 -4.56 16.84 -7.83
CA THR A 145 -3.27 16.13 -7.93
C THR A 145 -2.25 16.68 -6.96
N MET A 146 -1.48 15.77 -6.35
CA MET A 146 -0.32 16.10 -5.54
C MET A 146 0.92 15.41 -6.09
N ASP A 147 1.94 16.21 -6.34
CA ASP A 147 3.25 15.76 -6.80
C ASP A 147 4.25 15.83 -5.65
N PHE A 148 4.99 14.74 -5.48
CA PHE A 148 6.08 14.61 -4.53
C PHE A 148 7.36 14.37 -5.33
N VAL A 149 8.31 15.30 -5.28
CA VAL A 149 9.50 15.31 -6.15
C VAL A 149 10.78 15.35 -5.33
N GLY A 150 11.80 14.60 -5.74
CA GLY A 150 13.09 14.58 -5.05
C GLY A 150 13.13 13.65 -3.85
N GLY A 151 14.21 13.77 -3.09
CA GLY A 151 14.47 12.97 -1.89
C GLY A 151 14.71 11.49 -2.15
N ASP A 152 14.76 10.73 -1.06
CA ASP A 152 14.89 9.27 -1.10
C ASP A 152 13.56 8.61 -1.48
N ARG A 153 13.61 7.56 -2.31
CA ARG A 153 12.41 6.87 -2.78
C ARG A 153 11.58 6.29 -1.64
N ASP A 154 12.22 5.66 -0.65
CA ASP A 154 11.51 4.95 0.41
C ASP A 154 10.80 5.96 1.32
N PHE A 155 11.48 7.06 1.66
CA PHE A 155 10.89 8.15 2.44
C PHE A 155 9.78 8.88 1.70
N ARG A 156 9.90 9.01 0.38
CA ARG A 156 8.85 9.59 -0.46
C ARG A 156 7.60 8.73 -0.47
N GLU A 157 7.72 7.41 -0.62
CA GLU A 157 6.55 6.50 -0.55
C GLU A 157 5.89 6.54 0.83
N LEU A 158 6.68 6.55 1.92
CA LEU A 158 6.15 6.70 3.28
C LEU A 158 5.35 8.00 3.44
N LEU A 159 5.92 9.13 3.01
CA LEU A 159 5.27 10.43 3.13
C LEU A 159 3.96 10.47 2.32
N VAL A 160 3.99 9.92 1.10
CA VAL A 160 2.82 9.84 0.23
C VAL A 160 1.72 9.02 0.90
N GLU A 161 2.04 7.87 1.51
CA GLU A 161 1.07 7.04 2.24
C GLU A 161 0.41 7.82 3.39
N ILE A 162 1.21 8.44 4.27
CA ILE A 162 0.73 9.23 5.41
C ILE A 162 -0.23 10.33 4.94
N VAL A 163 0.16 11.05 3.89
CA VAL A 163 -0.66 12.12 3.32
C VAL A 163 -1.96 11.58 2.72
N CYS A 164 -1.93 10.46 1.99
CA CYS A 164 -3.13 9.88 1.40
C CYS A 164 -4.11 9.37 2.46
N ILE A 165 -3.62 8.77 3.55
CA ILE A 165 -4.46 8.37 4.69
C ILE A 165 -5.11 9.62 5.32
N PHE A 166 -4.34 10.68 5.54
CA PHE A 166 -4.86 11.92 6.11
C PHE A 166 -5.92 12.58 5.22
N LEU A 167 -5.66 12.69 3.91
CA LEU A 167 -6.59 13.29 2.94
C LEU A 167 -7.91 12.52 2.85
N SER A 168 -7.85 11.19 2.80
CA SER A 168 -9.07 10.38 2.72
C SER A 168 -9.87 10.40 4.02
N ARG A 169 -9.22 10.65 5.15
CA ARG A 169 -9.86 10.73 6.46
C ARG A 169 -10.49 12.08 6.75
N TRP A 170 -9.83 13.17 6.37
CA TRP A 170 -10.14 14.51 6.87
C TRP A 170 -10.54 15.51 5.80
N MET A 171 -10.29 15.20 4.52
CA MET A 171 -10.58 16.10 3.40
C MET A 171 -11.47 15.47 2.34
N ASP A 172 -12.06 14.29 2.60
CA ASP A 172 -12.93 13.55 1.67
C ASP A 172 -12.30 13.35 0.28
N LEU A 173 -10.99 13.11 0.23
CA LEU A 173 -10.20 12.90 -0.98
C LEU A 173 -9.54 11.51 -0.94
N ASP A 174 -9.99 10.59 -1.79
CA ASP A 174 -9.40 9.24 -1.90
C ASP A 174 -8.52 9.11 -3.15
N VAL A 175 -7.65 8.10 -3.14
CA VAL A 175 -6.66 7.87 -4.18
C VAL A 175 -7.30 7.12 -5.35
N GLU A 176 -7.37 7.79 -6.51
CA GLU A 176 -7.81 7.17 -7.76
C GLU A 176 -6.67 6.40 -8.42
N ALA A 177 -5.49 7.03 -8.49
CA ALA A 177 -4.33 6.46 -9.15
C ALA A 177 -3.01 7.03 -8.60
N LEU A 178 -1.95 6.26 -8.79
CA LEU A 178 -0.58 6.67 -8.48
C LEU A 178 0.31 6.51 -9.72
N HIS A 179 1.04 7.55 -10.06
CA HIS A 179 2.07 7.50 -11.08
C HIS A 179 3.45 7.66 -10.46
N ARG A 180 4.23 6.58 -10.47
CA ARG A 180 5.56 6.51 -9.85
C ARG A 180 6.66 6.63 -10.90
N LYS A 181 7.56 7.59 -10.71
CA LYS A 181 8.81 7.73 -11.47
C LYS A 181 10.00 7.56 -10.51
N SER A 182 11.22 7.48 -11.07
CA SER A 182 12.45 7.33 -10.27
C SER A 182 12.61 8.44 -9.23
N ASN A 183 12.29 9.68 -9.59
CA ASN A 183 12.46 10.86 -8.73
C ASN A 183 11.14 11.56 -8.35
N SER A 184 9.99 10.97 -8.65
CA SER A 184 8.70 11.59 -8.28
C SER A 184 7.59 10.57 -8.08
N VAL A 185 6.59 10.94 -7.30
CA VAL A 185 5.31 10.25 -7.18
C VAL A 185 4.21 11.27 -7.36
N THR A 186 3.33 11.03 -8.33
CA THR A 186 2.13 11.83 -8.57
C THR A 186 0.92 11.06 -8.06
N VAL A 187 0.14 11.68 -7.19
CA VAL A 187 -1.11 11.16 -6.65
C VAL A 187 -2.26 11.83 -7.36
N TYR A 188 -3.17 11.03 -7.92
CA TYR A 188 -4.44 11.48 -8.47
C TYR A 188 -5.53 11.20 -7.44
N LEU A 189 -6.25 12.25 -7.06
CA LEU A 189 -7.21 12.25 -5.98
C LEU A 189 -8.60 12.60 -6.53
N ILE A 190 -9.59 11.93 -5.98
CA ILE A 190 -11.01 12.11 -6.30
C ILE A 190 -11.80 12.35 -5.03
N HIS A 191 -12.87 13.13 -5.15
CA HIS A 191 -13.79 13.30 -4.03
C HIS A 191 -14.45 11.95 -3.68
N PHE A 192 -14.45 11.61 -2.41
CA PHE A 192 -14.97 10.36 -1.88
C PHE A 192 -15.81 10.62 -0.64
N VAL A 193 -17.09 10.28 -0.71
CA VAL A 193 -18.00 10.35 0.43
C VAL A 193 -17.93 9.04 1.21
N ARG A 194 -17.48 9.12 2.45
CA ARG A 194 -17.35 7.94 3.31
C ARG A 194 -18.71 7.53 3.88
N HIS A 195 -19.09 6.28 3.65
CA HIS A 195 -20.34 5.71 4.18
C HIS A 195 -20.16 5.02 5.55
N GLU A 196 -18.94 4.63 5.92
CA GLU A 196 -18.63 3.91 7.18
C GLU A 196 -17.48 4.57 7.95
N SER A 197 -17.69 4.87 9.23
CA SER A 197 -16.76 5.65 10.06
C SER A 197 -15.39 5.00 10.35
N GLN A 198 -15.27 3.68 10.18
CA GLN A 198 -14.08 2.90 10.62
C GLN A 198 -13.30 2.22 9.48
N SER A 199 -13.83 2.16 8.25
CA SER A 199 -13.16 1.44 7.16
C SER A 199 -12.21 2.35 6.37
N ILE A 200 -10.95 1.94 6.23
CA ILE A 200 -9.95 2.63 5.39
C ILE A 200 -10.51 2.77 3.97
N SER A 201 -10.28 3.94 3.35
CA SER A 201 -10.79 4.22 2.02
C SER A 201 -10.27 3.22 0.96
N PRO A 202 -11.10 2.83 -0.03
CA PRO A 202 -10.74 1.81 -1.00
C PRO A 202 -9.47 2.14 -1.80
N GLY A 203 -9.29 3.40 -2.20
CA GLY A 203 -8.13 3.87 -2.95
C GLY A 203 -6.83 3.74 -2.18
N VAL A 204 -6.80 4.24 -0.95
CA VAL A 204 -5.64 4.08 -0.04
C VAL A 204 -5.30 2.60 0.16
N ARG A 205 -6.30 1.75 0.46
CA ARG A 205 -6.07 0.31 0.66
C ARG A 205 -5.49 -0.35 -0.59
N LYS A 206 -6.05 -0.06 -1.76
CA LYS A 206 -5.59 -0.60 -3.05
C LYS A 206 -4.14 -0.24 -3.35
N HIS A 207 -3.71 0.97 -3.01
CA HIS A 207 -2.43 1.51 -3.45
C HIS A 207 -1.29 1.39 -2.43
N PHE A 208 -1.60 1.31 -1.14
CA PHE A 208 -0.60 1.21 -0.06
C PHE A 208 -0.78 -0.01 0.84
N GLY A 209 -1.99 -0.58 0.92
CA GLY A 209 -2.35 -1.64 1.86
C GLY A 209 -2.22 -3.08 1.35
N ALA A 210 -1.37 -3.33 0.35
CA ALA A 210 -1.28 -4.63 -0.32
C ALA A 210 -0.98 -5.82 0.63
N LYS A 211 -0.35 -5.56 1.78
CA LYS A 211 -0.02 -6.56 2.80
C LYS A 211 -0.71 -6.30 4.15
N ASP A 212 -1.55 -5.27 4.24
CA ASP A 212 -2.12 -4.81 5.51
C ASP A 212 -2.93 -5.92 6.20
N LEU A 213 -3.80 -6.59 5.43
CA LEU A 213 -4.58 -7.72 5.92
C LEU A 213 -3.67 -8.87 6.42
N LEU A 214 -2.61 -9.19 5.67
CA LEU A 214 -1.67 -10.25 6.03
C LEU A 214 -0.95 -9.93 7.34
N TYR A 215 -0.38 -8.73 7.46
CA TYR A 215 0.35 -8.34 8.67
C TYR A 215 -0.56 -8.31 9.89
N ARG A 216 -1.78 -7.76 9.77
CA ARG A 216 -2.76 -7.76 10.85
C ARG A 216 -3.15 -9.18 11.29
N GLU A 217 -3.30 -10.11 10.35
CA GLU A 217 -3.62 -11.50 10.67
C GLU A 217 -2.44 -12.25 11.30
N ILE A 218 -1.20 -11.96 10.87
CA ILE A 218 0.03 -12.45 11.52
C ILE A 218 0.11 -11.95 12.97
N GLU A 219 -0.11 -10.66 13.20
CA GLU A 219 -0.08 -10.07 14.55
C GLU A 219 -1.18 -10.63 15.46
N ARG A 220 -2.35 -10.95 14.89
CA ARG A 220 -3.45 -11.54 15.65
C ARG A 220 -3.14 -12.96 16.14
N LYS A 221 -2.36 -13.73 15.38
CA LYS A 221 -2.03 -15.14 15.69
C LYS A 221 -0.58 -15.49 15.32
N PRO A 222 0.42 -14.89 15.97
CA PRO A 222 1.82 -14.99 15.54
C PRO A 222 2.33 -16.44 15.58
N ASP A 223 2.09 -17.16 16.68
CA ASP A 223 2.57 -18.54 16.84
C ASP A 223 2.01 -19.47 15.76
N PHE A 224 0.75 -19.29 15.39
CA PHE A 224 0.11 -20.06 14.32
C PHE A 224 0.80 -19.84 12.99
N TRP A 225 0.98 -18.58 12.58
CA TRP A 225 1.56 -18.24 11.28
C TRP A 225 3.04 -18.56 11.19
N VAL A 226 3.81 -18.35 12.26
CA VAL A 226 5.22 -18.75 12.35
C VAL A 226 5.34 -20.27 12.21
N THR A 227 4.56 -21.03 13.00
CA THR A 227 4.57 -22.50 12.93
C THR A 227 4.16 -22.99 11.54
N LEU A 228 3.11 -22.40 10.95
CA LEU A 228 2.64 -22.78 9.63
C LEU A 228 3.72 -22.55 8.57
N ALA A 229 4.35 -21.37 8.56
CA ALA A 229 5.44 -21.04 7.63
C ALA A 229 6.63 -22.01 7.79
N GLU A 230 7.05 -22.29 9.03
CA GLU A 230 8.11 -23.27 9.29
C GLU A 230 7.79 -24.64 8.74
N LEU A 231 6.56 -25.12 8.94
CA LEU A 231 6.12 -26.41 8.43
C LEU A 231 6.14 -26.41 6.89
N TYR A 232 5.62 -25.37 6.24
CA TYR A 232 5.71 -25.27 4.77
C TYR A 232 7.15 -25.33 4.27
N THR A 233 8.08 -24.61 4.91
CA THR A 233 9.50 -24.65 4.55
C THR A 233 10.15 -26.02 4.80
N LYS A 234 9.90 -26.65 5.95
CA LYS A 234 10.49 -27.96 6.32
C LYS A 234 10.05 -29.08 5.38
N PHE A 235 8.82 -29.01 4.86
CA PHE A 235 8.28 -29.98 3.92
C PHE A 235 8.42 -29.53 2.45
N ASN A 236 9.31 -28.56 2.16
CA ASN A 236 9.60 -28.06 0.81
C ASN A 236 8.33 -27.69 0.01
N TYR A 237 7.34 -27.10 0.68
CA TYR A 237 6.06 -26.74 0.10
C TYR A 237 5.30 -27.92 -0.56
N GLN A 238 5.51 -29.15 -0.09
CA GLN A 238 4.71 -30.33 -0.45
C GLN A 238 3.63 -30.56 0.60
N ARG A 239 2.75 -29.57 0.81
CA ARG A 239 1.69 -29.64 1.82
C ARG A 239 0.39 -29.03 1.30
N VAL A 240 -0.68 -29.82 1.34
CA VAL A 240 -2.01 -29.32 1.00
C VAL A 240 -2.62 -28.58 2.20
N ASN A 241 -3.14 -27.38 1.98
CA ASN A 241 -3.96 -26.67 2.96
C ASN A 241 -5.43 -27.08 2.78
N LEU A 242 -6.01 -27.70 3.81
CA LEU A 242 -7.40 -28.14 3.81
C LEU A 242 -8.13 -27.50 4.99
N ASP A 243 -9.33 -26.99 4.74
CA ASP A 243 -10.22 -26.67 5.83
C ASP A 243 -10.75 -27.95 6.50
N LYS A 244 -11.34 -27.80 7.69
CA LYS A 244 -11.84 -28.93 8.47
C LYS A 244 -12.91 -29.75 7.75
N SER A 245 -13.81 -29.10 7.00
CA SER A 245 -14.91 -29.79 6.32
C SER A 245 -14.42 -30.60 5.11
N LEU A 246 -13.44 -30.11 4.35
CA LEU A 246 -12.76 -30.91 3.33
C LEU A 246 -12.05 -32.12 3.94
N PHE A 247 -11.28 -31.88 5.01
CA PHE A 247 -10.55 -32.95 5.67
C PHE A 247 -11.50 -34.04 6.20
N GLU A 248 -12.60 -33.65 6.85
CA GLU A 248 -13.63 -34.57 7.33
C GLU A 248 -14.28 -35.36 6.20
N ALA A 249 -14.61 -34.71 5.07
CA ALA A 249 -15.19 -35.38 3.91
C ALA A 249 -14.22 -36.43 3.33
N LEU A 250 -12.95 -36.06 3.14
CA LEU A 250 -11.92 -36.96 2.62
C LEU A 250 -11.71 -38.19 3.53
N VAL A 251 -11.59 -37.97 4.84
CA VAL A 251 -11.42 -39.06 5.82
C VAL A 251 -12.66 -39.97 5.87
N ALA A 252 -13.85 -39.40 5.66
CA ALA A 252 -15.10 -40.17 5.57
C ALA A 252 -15.29 -40.90 4.22
N GLY A 253 -14.33 -40.80 3.28
CA GLY A 253 -14.45 -41.38 1.94
C GLY A 253 -15.52 -40.71 1.08
N LYS A 254 -15.91 -39.48 1.42
CA LYS A 254 -16.89 -38.67 0.68
C LYS A 254 -16.15 -37.70 -0.24
N LEU A 255 -16.73 -37.42 -1.40
CA LEU A 255 -16.23 -36.36 -2.27
C LEU A 255 -16.48 -35.00 -1.60
N PRO A 256 -15.42 -34.20 -1.35
CA PRO A 256 -15.61 -32.88 -0.76
C PRO A 256 -16.27 -31.90 -1.73
N ASP A 257 -16.97 -30.92 -1.18
CA ASP A 257 -17.56 -29.83 -1.94
C ASP A 257 -16.72 -28.56 -1.79
N ILE A 258 -16.06 -28.15 -2.89
CA ILE A 258 -15.27 -26.92 -2.95
C ILE A 258 -16.03 -25.75 -3.59
N THR A 259 -17.26 -25.95 -4.07
CA THR A 259 -18.03 -24.92 -4.78
C THR A 259 -18.23 -23.66 -3.93
N LYS A 260 -18.44 -23.85 -2.62
CA LYS A 260 -18.59 -22.77 -1.65
C LYS A 260 -17.42 -21.79 -1.63
N TYR A 261 -16.19 -22.22 -1.91
CA TYR A 261 -15.03 -21.31 -1.98
C TYR A 261 -15.13 -20.31 -3.12
N PHE A 262 -15.67 -20.76 -4.25
CA PHE A 262 -15.85 -19.94 -5.43
C PHE A 262 -16.97 -18.93 -5.21
N GLU A 263 -18.09 -19.38 -4.63
CA GLU A 263 -19.23 -18.50 -4.34
C GLU A 263 -18.87 -17.44 -3.29
N LEU A 264 -18.19 -17.84 -2.21
CA LEU A 264 -17.71 -16.90 -1.19
C LEU A 264 -16.72 -15.87 -1.76
N LYS A 265 -15.86 -16.30 -2.69
CA LYS A 265 -14.85 -15.40 -3.27
C LYS A 265 -15.44 -14.46 -4.32
N ALA A 266 -16.45 -14.91 -5.06
CA ALA A 266 -17.14 -14.12 -6.08
C ALA A 266 -18.32 -13.30 -5.54
N ASP A 267 -18.74 -13.54 -4.30
CA ASP A 267 -19.91 -12.95 -3.64
C ASP A 267 -21.22 -13.14 -4.44
N ARG A 268 -21.32 -14.27 -5.15
CA ARG A 268 -22.48 -14.66 -5.96
C ARG A 268 -22.46 -16.15 -6.26
N SER A 269 -23.57 -16.70 -6.74
CA SER A 269 -23.65 -18.12 -7.09
C SER A 269 -22.75 -18.47 -8.27
N LEU A 270 -22.20 -19.69 -8.30
CA LEU A 270 -21.39 -20.21 -9.42
C LEU A 270 -22.07 -20.07 -10.79
N ARG A 271 -23.40 -20.15 -10.83
CA ARG A 271 -24.20 -20.01 -12.07
C ARG A 271 -24.13 -18.61 -12.70
N GLU A 272 -23.82 -17.61 -11.89
CA GLU A 272 -23.74 -16.22 -12.31
C GLU A 272 -22.31 -15.83 -12.72
N ILE A 273 -21.34 -16.75 -12.55
CA ILE A 273 -19.93 -16.50 -12.87
C ILE A 273 -19.66 -16.94 -14.32
N PRO A 274 -19.35 -16.00 -15.23
CA PRO A 274 -18.96 -16.36 -16.58
C PRO A 274 -17.63 -17.13 -16.59
N LEU A 275 -17.44 -17.98 -17.59
CA LEU A 275 -16.26 -18.85 -17.68
C LEU A 275 -14.95 -18.06 -17.63
N SER A 276 -14.89 -16.92 -18.35
CA SER A 276 -13.73 -16.02 -18.37
C SER A 276 -13.31 -15.48 -16.98
N GLU A 277 -14.25 -15.37 -16.04
CA GLU A 277 -13.98 -14.98 -14.65
C GLU A 277 -13.76 -16.20 -13.75
N LEU A 278 -14.42 -17.32 -14.04
CA LEU A 278 -14.28 -18.57 -13.31
C LEU A 278 -12.89 -19.21 -13.49
N LEU A 279 -12.29 -19.15 -14.68
CA LEU A 279 -10.98 -19.78 -14.94
C LEU A 279 -9.84 -19.15 -14.10
N PRO A 280 -9.67 -17.80 -14.05
CA PRO A 280 -8.68 -17.18 -13.18
C PRO A 280 -8.96 -17.45 -11.68
N LEU A 281 -10.25 -17.43 -11.30
CA LEU A 281 -10.66 -17.74 -9.93
C LEU A 281 -10.32 -19.19 -9.55
N PHE A 282 -10.55 -20.13 -10.46
CA PHE A 282 -10.20 -21.54 -10.31
C PHE A 282 -8.70 -21.68 -10.09
N LYS A 283 -7.86 -21.14 -10.98
CA LYS A 283 -6.40 -21.13 -10.82
C LYS A 283 -6.01 -20.63 -9.43
N TYR A 284 -6.55 -19.49 -9.01
CA TYR A 284 -6.26 -18.92 -7.71
C TYR A 284 -6.63 -19.85 -6.55
N LEU A 285 -7.85 -20.42 -6.56
CA LEU A 285 -8.38 -21.21 -5.45
C LEU A 285 -7.82 -22.62 -5.35
N VAL A 286 -7.35 -23.24 -6.44
CA VAL A 286 -6.77 -24.59 -6.39
C VAL A 286 -5.25 -24.59 -6.24
N VAL A 287 -4.56 -23.53 -6.70
CA VAL A 287 -3.10 -23.40 -6.55
C VAL A 287 -2.71 -22.85 -5.18
N ALA A 288 -3.45 -21.88 -4.63
CA ALA A 288 -3.17 -21.31 -3.31
C ALA A 288 -3.09 -22.35 -2.17
N PRO A 289 -4.02 -23.33 -2.05
CA PRO A 289 -3.91 -24.41 -1.06
C PRO A 289 -2.95 -25.53 -1.47
N GLN A 290 -2.30 -25.43 -2.63
CA GLN A 290 -1.43 -26.47 -3.20
C GLN A 290 -2.17 -27.79 -3.47
N LEU A 291 -3.45 -27.73 -3.84
CA LEU A 291 -4.17 -28.91 -4.32
C LEU A 291 -3.56 -29.43 -5.62
N VAL A 292 -3.00 -28.53 -6.43
CA VAL A 292 -2.32 -28.80 -7.70
C VAL A 292 -1.09 -27.88 -7.80
N ASN A 293 -0.10 -28.26 -8.61
CA ASN A 293 1.16 -27.52 -8.72
C ASN A 293 1.00 -26.22 -9.53
N ASP A 294 0.25 -26.27 -10.64
CA ASP A 294 -0.03 -25.10 -11.47
C ASP A 294 -1.28 -25.33 -12.33
N VAL A 295 -1.87 -24.23 -12.80
CA VAL A 295 -2.96 -24.22 -13.77
C VAL A 295 -2.60 -23.25 -14.89
N GLU A 296 -2.48 -23.75 -16.11
CA GLU A 296 -2.36 -22.91 -17.31
C GLU A 296 -3.75 -22.68 -17.92
N ILE A 297 -4.06 -21.43 -18.20
CA ILE A 297 -5.30 -21.04 -18.88
C ILE A 297 -4.92 -20.66 -20.31
N CYS A 298 -5.47 -21.35 -21.30
CA CYS A 298 -5.28 -21.02 -22.70
C CYS A 298 -6.62 -20.55 -23.28
N THR A 299 -6.70 -19.27 -23.59
CA THR A 299 -7.84 -18.63 -24.25
C THR A 299 -7.43 -18.20 -25.65
N GLU A 300 -7.56 -19.08 -26.63
CA GLU A 300 -7.45 -18.73 -28.04
C GLU A 300 -8.85 -18.43 -28.59
N LYS A 301 -8.97 -17.64 -29.68
CA LYS A 301 -10.28 -17.27 -30.23
C LYS A 301 -11.11 -18.54 -30.54
N GLY A 302 -12.16 -18.78 -29.75
CA GLY A 302 -13.06 -19.92 -29.90
C GLY A 302 -12.61 -21.22 -29.23
N LYS A 303 -11.50 -21.22 -28.48
CA LYS A 303 -11.01 -22.37 -27.72
C LYS A 303 -10.56 -21.93 -26.33
N GLU A 304 -11.30 -22.33 -25.33
CA GLU A 304 -10.95 -22.13 -23.93
C GLU A 304 -10.61 -23.49 -23.32
N GLN A 305 -9.35 -23.64 -22.89
CA GLN A 305 -8.90 -24.84 -22.20
C GLN A 305 -8.13 -24.46 -20.94
N ILE A 306 -8.19 -25.31 -19.93
CA ILE A 306 -7.28 -25.26 -18.79
C ILE A 306 -6.48 -26.55 -18.69
N LYS A 307 -5.21 -26.39 -18.35
CA LYS A 307 -4.28 -27.50 -18.12
C LYS A 307 -3.80 -27.44 -16.69
N ILE A 308 -4.10 -28.47 -15.93
CA ILE A 308 -3.84 -28.58 -14.50
C ILE A 308 -2.69 -29.57 -14.33
N ARG A 309 -1.58 -29.09 -13.77
CA ARG A 309 -0.40 -29.92 -13.46
C ARG A 309 -0.46 -30.38 -12.01
N HIS A 310 -0.20 -31.66 -11.79
CA HIS A 310 -0.11 -32.25 -10.46
C HIS A 310 1.04 -33.24 -10.35
N ASP A 311 1.52 -33.51 -9.13
CA ASP A 311 2.59 -34.46 -8.83
C ASP A 311 2.10 -35.73 -8.11
N TYR A 312 0.78 -35.93 -8.05
CA TYR A 312 0.20 -37.16 -7.48
C TYR A 312 0.50 -38.40 -8.32
N SER A 313 0.97 -39.46 -7.67
CA SER A 313 1.24 -40.77 -8.27
C SER A 313 0.04 -41.71 -8.29
N GLU A 314 -0.91 -41.52 -7.39
CA GLU A 314 -2.07 -42.40 -7.21
C GLU A 314 -3.23 -42.00 -8.14
N GLU A 315 -3.61 -42.89 -9.06
CA GLU A 315 -4.69 -42.64 -10.03
C GLU A 315 -6.03 -42.32 -9.35
N SER A 316 -6.32 -42.96 -8.21
CA SER A 316 -7.52 -42.68 -7.42
C SER A 316 -7.62 -41.22 -6.95
N VAL A 317 -6.49 -40.60 -6.63
CA VAL A 317 -6.42 -39.18 -6.25
C VAL A 317 -6.67 -38.30 -7.46
N VAL A 318 -6.08 -38.64 -8.61
CA VAL A 318 -6.27 -37.92 -9.88
C VAL A 318 -7.74 -37.94 -10.30
N LEU A 319 -8.40 -39.10 -10.25
CA LEU A 319 -9.82 -39.23 -10.54
C LEU A 319 -10.69 -38.42 -9.57
N THR A 320 -10.33 -38.40 -8.28
CA THR A 320 -11.02 -37.58 -7.27
C THR A 320 -10.89 -36.09 -7.57
N LEU A 321 -9.70 -35.62 -7.96
CA LEU A 321 -9.46 -34.23 -8.38
C LEU A 321 -10.28 -33.88 -9.62
N ILE A 322 -10.28 -34.75 -10.64
CA ILE A 322 -11.11 -34.58 -11.84
C ILE A 322 -12.58 -34.41 -11.45
N GLN A 323 -13.10 -35.25 -10.56
CA GLN A 323 -14.49 -35.17 -10.12
C GLN A 323 -14.77 -33.88 -9.33
N LEU A 324 -13.87 -33.51 -8.42
CA LEU A 324 -13.96 -32.31 -7.60
C LEU A 324 -13.98 -31.03 -8.47
N PHE A 325 -13.10 -30.95 -9.46
CA PHE A 325 -13.04 -29.82 -10.40
C PHE A 325 -14.20 -29.82 -11.38
N SER A 326 -14.61 -30.99 -11.87
CA SER A 326 -15.79 -31.14 -12.72
C SER A 326 -17.05 -30.60 -12.02
N ASN A 327 -17.20 -30.86 -10.71
CA ASN A 327 -18.34 -30.36 -9.94
C ASN A 327 -18.40 -28.82 -9.92
N VAL A 328 -17.26 -28.14 -9.87
CA VAL A 328 -17.22 -26.66 -9.92
C VAL A 328 -17.73 -26.15 -11.26
N PHE A 329 -17.22 -26.68 -12.37
CA PHE A 329 -17.63 -26.25 -13.71
C PHE A 329 -19.07 -26.62 -14.03
N ASN A 330 -19.51 -27.83 -13.64
CA ASN A 330 -20.89 -28.28 -13.79
C ASN A 330 -21.87 -27.43 -12.96
N ALA A 331 -21.50 -27.04 -11.74
CA ALA A 331 -22.32 -26.16 -10.91
C ALA A 331 -22.48 -24.76 -11.51
N GLY A 332 -21.50 -24.29 -12.29
CA GLY A 332 -21.57 -23.07 -13.11
C GLY A 332 -22.24 -23.25 -14.47
N TRP A 333 -22.76 -24.44 -14.80
CA TRP A 333 -23.36 -24.78 -16.11
C TRP A 333 -22.42 -24.63 -17.31
N HIS A 334 -21.12 -24.83 -17.11
CA HIS A 334 -20.14 -24.82 -18.18
C HIS A 334 -20.03 -26.22 -18.79
N SER A 335 -20.15 -26.32 -20.11
CA SER A 335 -19.95 -27.56 -20.85
C SER A 335 -18.47 -27.77 -21.13
N PHE A 336 -17.96 -28.98 -20.89
CA PHE A 336 -16.57 -29.31 -21.14
C PHE A 336 -16.37 -30.80 -21.42
N THR A 337 -15.20 -31.12 -21.96
CA THR A 337 -14.65 -32.48 -21.95
C THR A 337 -13.41 -32.51 -21.07
N VAL A 338 -13.14 -33.65 -20.45
CA VAL A 338 -11.95 -33.84 -19.60
C VAL A 338 -11.12 -35.00 -20.12
N ASN A 339 -9.82 -34.76 -20.27
CA ASN A 339 -8.82 -35.76 -20.58
C ASN A 339 -7.69 -35.66 -19.57
N TYR A 340 -7.08 -36.77 -19.20
CA TYR A 340 -5.89 -36.74 -18.34
C TYR A 340 -4.83 -37.70 -18.85
N VAL A 341 -3.57 -37.30 -18.73
CA VAL A 341 -2.41 -38.09 -19.13
C VAL A 341 -1.29 -37.84 -18.12
N SER A 342 -0.90 -38.87 -17.38
CA SER A 342 0.16 -38.81 -16.37
C SER A 342 -0.10 -37.71 -15.33
N GLU A 343 0.70 -36.64 -15.35
CA GLU A 343 0.71 -35.51 -14.40
C GLU A 343 -0.15 -34.32 -14.86
N LEU A 344 -0.97 -34.52 -15.89
CA LEU A 344 -1.70 -33.47 -16.57
C LEU A 344 -3.18 -33.80 -16.70
N ILE A 345 -4.04 -32.93 -16.18
CA ILE A 345 -5.48 -32.95 -16.39
C ILE A 345 -5.84 -31.77 -17.30
N ILE A 346 -6.65 -32.01 -18.34
CA ILE A 346 -7.04 -31.02 -19.33
C ILE A 346 -8.57 -30.94 -19.35
N PHE A 347 -9.10 -29.75 -19.08
CA PHE A 347 -10.51 -29.43 -19.33
C PHE A 347 -10.60 -28.56 -20.59
N ASP A 348 -11.34 -29.03 -21.58
CA ASP A 348 -11.60 -28.30 -22.81
C ASP A 348 -13.06 -27.87 -22.86
N PHE A 349 -13.28 -26.55 -22.90
CA PHE A 349 -14.60 -25.91 -22.93
C PHE A 349 -15.03 -25.52 -24.34
N SER A 350 -14.25 -25.89 -25.36
CA SER A 350 -14.66 -25.76 -26.75
C SER A 350 -15.94 -26.58 -26.94
N LEU A 351 -16.98 -25.96 -27.53
CA LEU A 351 -18.19 -26.68 -27.88
C LEU A 351 -17.81 -27.90 -28.73
N PRO A 352 -18.32 -29.10 -28.46
CA PRO A 352 -18.17 -30.19 -29.41
C PRO A 352 -18.77 -29.71 -30.72
N ASP A 353 -17.96 -29.63 -31.77
CA ASP A 353 -18.46 -29.42 -33.12
C ASP A 353 -19.55 -30.47 -33.34
N THR A 354 -20.80 -30.04 -33.42
CA THR A 354 -21.89 -30.85 -33.95
C THR A 354 -21.69 -31.00 -35.45
N SER A 355 -20.60 -31.66 -35.84
CA SER A 355 -20.29 -32.01 -37.22
C SER A 355 -19.57 -33.35 -37.32
N GLU A 356 -19.85 -34.30 -36.42
CA GLU A 356 -19.66 -35.73 -36.69
C GLU A 356 -20.84 -36.55 -36.12
N ARG A 357 -22.03 -36.32 -36.67
CA ARG A 357 -22.90 -37.45 -37.00
C ARG A 357 -22.55 -37.84 -38.43
N ASP A 358 -21.65 -38.81 -38.56
CA ASP A 358 -21.63 -39.87 -39.57
C ASP A 358 -20.19 -40.34 -39.81
N ALA A 359 -19.80 -41.43 -39.15
CA ALA A 359 -19.12 -42.58 -39.78
C ALA A 359 -18.60 -43.57 -38.72
N VAL A 360 -19.52 -44.31 -38.07
CA VAL A 360 -19.26 -45.74 -37.88
C VAL A 360 -20.27 -46.48 -38.72
N LYS A 361 -19.84 -46.80 -39.95
CA LYS A 361 -20.44 -47.87 -40.76
C LYS A 361 -20.35 -49.15 -39.94
N VAL A 362 -21.47 -49.60 -39.38
CA VAL A 362 -21.69 -51.02 -39.12
C VAL A 362 -22.42 -51.59 -40.32
N SER A 363 -21.65 -52.23 -41.20
CA SER A 363 -22.12 -53.29 -42.10
C SER A 363 -21.06 -54.37 -42.02
N SER A 364 -21.35 -55.58 -41.55
CA SER A 364 -22.27 -56.52 -42.21
C SER A 364 -23.10 -57.31 -41.21
N GLY A 365 -24.39 -57.43 -41.50
CA GLY A 365 -25.24 -58.43 -40.88
C GLY A 365 -25.15 -59.78 -41.59
N LEU A 366 -25.72 -60.77 -40.88
CA LEU A 366 -26.15 -62.11 -41.29
C LEU A 366 -25.04 -63.17 -41.38
N ASP A 367 -25.07 -64.13 -40.44
CA ASP A 367 -25.75 -65.38 -40.74
C ASP A 367 -26.42 -65.98 -39.49
N LEU A 368 -27.58 -66.57 -39.77
CA LEU A 368 -28.43 -67.38 -38.90
C LEU A 368 -27.84 -68.79 -38.78
N GLU A 369 -27.73 -69.31 -37.56
CA GLU A 369 -28.37 -70.57 -37.10
C GLU A 369 -28.36 -70.63 -35.57
#